data_AF-A0A434ES52-F1
#
_entry.id   AF-A0A434ES52-F1
#
_cell.length_a   1.000
_cell.length_b   1.000
_cell.length_c   1.000
_cell.angle_alpha   90.00
_cell.angle_beta   90.00
_cell.angle_gamma   90.00
#
_symmetry.space_group_name_H-M   'P 1'
#
loop_
_entity.id
_entity.type
_entity.pdbx_description
1 polymer ?
#
loop_
_entity_poly.entity_id
_entity_poly.type
_entity_poly.pdbx_seq_one_letter_code
_entity_poly.pdbx_strand_id
1 'polypeptide(L)' 'MIFERIAPEQHDTLDGVPEPAETPRLIGHASAAGMVASAYRAGKLPHALIFAGPQGIGKATLAFHIAQHLLKYPDFK' A
#
# COMPACT_ATOMS: atom_id res chain seq x y z
N MET A 1 0.04 20.11 -11.20
CA MET A 1 0.85 19.84 -9.99
C MET A 1 1.97 18.93 -10.43
N ILE A 2 3.18 19.46 -10.55
CA ILE A 2 4.38 18.66 -10.82
C ILE A 2 4.77 18.08 -9.45
N PHE A 3 4.64 16.77 -9.29
CA PHE A 3 5.13 16.09 -8.10
C PHE A 3 6.63 15.88 -8.27
N GLU A 4 7.41 16.40 -7.33
CA GLU A 4 8.84 16.12 -7.25
C GLU A 4 9.01 14.82 -6.46
N ARG A 5 9.49 13.78 -7.16
CA ARG A 5 9.81 12.49 -6.56
C ARG A 5 11.06 12.64 -5.68
N ILE A 6 10.97 12.21 -4.43
CA ILE A 6 12.01 12.28 -3.40
C ILE A 6 12.69 10.91 -3.22
N ALA A 7 11.91 9.83 -3.34
CA ALA A 7 12.37 8.46 -3.25
C ALA A 7 13.13 8.04 -4.53
N PRO A 8 14.16 7.17 -4.41
CA PRO A 8 14.90 6.68 -5.55
C PRO A 8 14.01 5.83 -6.46
N GLU A 9 14.34 5.82 -7.74
CA GLU A 9 13.66 5.01 -8.74
C GLU A 9 13.72 3.52 -8.42
N GLN A 10 12.58 2.85 -8.52
CA GLN A 10 12.43 1.41 -8.32
C GLN A 10 11.97 0.71 -9.62
N HIS A 11 12.02 -0.62 -9.62
CA HIS A 11 11.63 -1.44 -10.78
C HIS A 11 10.22 -1.13 -11.31
N ASP A 12 9.27 -0.80 -10.44
CA ASP A 12 7.86 -0.56 -10.79
C ASP A 12 7.52 0.94 -10.91
N THR A 13 8.53 1.80 -11.06
CA THR A 13 8.34 3.24 -11.24
C THR A 13 7.50 3.53 -12.47
N LEU A 14 6.59 4.49 -12.36
CA LEU A 14 5.80 5.01 -13.48
C LEU A 14 6.11 6.49 -13.68
N ASP A 15 6.39 6.88 -14.92
CA ASP A 15 6.68 8.27 -15.29
C ASP A 15 5.53 9.21 -14.92
N GLY A 16 5.86 10.32 -14.27
CA GLY A 16 4.88 11.34 -13.87
C GLY A 16 3.97 10.93 -12.71
N VAL A 17 4.21 9.78 -12.08
CA VAL A 17 3.50 9.30 -10.89
C VAL A 17 4.45 9.32 -9.70
N PRO A 18 4.01 9.81 -8.51
CA PRO A 18 4.81 9.71 -7.29
C PRO A 18 5.11 8.24 -6.93
N GLU A 19 6.17 8.01 -6.17
CA GLU A 19 6.44 6.65 -5.71
C GLU A 19 5.31 6.16 -4.77
N PRO A 20 5.05 4.84 -4.72
CA PRO A 20 4.01 4.29 -3.86
C PRO A 20 4.11 4.71 -2.38
N ALA A 21 5.35 4.84 -1.88
CA ALA A 21 5.64 5.28 -0.51
C ALA A 21 5.33 6.77 -0.26
N GLU A 22 5.34 7.57 -1.32
CA GLU A 22 5.14 9.03 -1.28
C GLU A 22 3.69 9.42 -1.48
N THR A 23 2.83 8.47 -1.82
CA THR A 23 1.44 8.72 -2.15
C THR A 23 0.59 8.71 -0.87
N PRO A 24 0.20 9.86 -0.29
CA PRO A 24 -0.49 9.90 1.01
C PRO A 24 -1.95 9.45 0.91
N ARG A 25 -2.52 9.43 -0.30
CA ARG A 25 -3.93 9.15 -0.53
C ARG A 25 -4.08 7.90 -1.39
N LEU A 26 -4.71 6.87 -0.83
CA LEU A 26 -5.16 5.69 -1.55
C LEU A 26 -6.57 5.92 -2.10
N ILE A 27 -6.79 5.60 -3.37
CA ILE A 27 -8.10 5.68 -4.03
C ILE A 27 -8.50 4.26 -4.47
N GLY A 28 -9.74 3.86 -4.19
CA GLY A 28 -10.22 2.51 -4.49
C GLY A 28 -9.77 1.48 -3.45
N HIS A 29 -9.66 0.20 -3.86
CA HIS A 29 -9.18 -0.93 -3.03
C HIS A 29 -9.89 -1.18 -1.70
N ALA A 30 -11.07 -0.58 -1.45
CA ALA A 30 -11.79 -0.69 -0.18
C ALA A 30 -12.04 -2.15 0.24
N SER A 31 -12.39 -3.02 -0.70
CA SER A 31 -12.59 -4.45 -0.43
C SER A 31 -11.30 -5.14 0.03
N ALA A 32 -10.19 -4.93 -0.69
CA ALA A 32 -8.90 -5.54 -0.36
C ALA A 32 -8.34 -5.00 0.97
N ALA A 33 -8.41 -3.68 1.18
CA ALA A 33 -8.04 -3.05 2.44
C ALA A 33 -8.90 -3.57 3.61
N GLY A 34 -10.21 -3.73 3.40
CA GLY A 34 -11.13 -4.27 4.41
C GLY A 34 -10.82 -5.71 4.82
N MET A 35 -10.45 -6.56 3.86
CA MET A 35 -10.01 -7.93 4.14
C MET A 35 -8.76 -7.96 5.03
N VAL A 36 -7.74 -7.17 4.67
CA VAL A 36 -6.49 -7.09 5.45
C VAL A 36 -6.73 -6.49 6.84
N ALA A 37 -7.52 -5.41 6.93
CA ALA A 37 -7.86 -4.78 8.18
C ALA A 37 -8.63 -5.73 9.12
N SER A 38 -9.53 -6.55 8.58
CA SER A 38 -10.25 -7.55 9.36
C SER A 38 -9.33 -8.64 9.89
N ALA A 39 -8.40 -9.16 9.06
CA ALA A 39 -7.42 -10.15 9.49
C ALA A 39 -6.46 -9.59 10.55
N TYR A 40 -6.02 -8.35 10.39
CA TYR A 40 -5.17 -7.64 11.35
C TYR A 40 -5.87 -7.49 12.72
N ARG A 41 -7.10 -6.97 12.75
CA ARG A 41 -7.89 -6.81 14.00
C ARG A 41 -8.20 -8.14 14.69
N ALA A 42 -8.30 -9.23 13.93
CA ALA A 42 -8.51 -10.56 14.47
C ALA A 42 -7.23 -11.21 15.00
N GLY A 43 -6.06 -10.56 14.89
CA GLY A 43 -4.76 -11.14 15.22
C GLY A 43 -4.37 -12.31 14.30
N LYS A 44 -4.92 -12.36 13.08
CA LYS A 44 -4.77 -13.46 12.11
C LYS A 44 -4.20 -12.97 10.78
N LEU A 45 -3.33 -11.98 10.81
CA LEU A 45 -2.70 -11.49 9.60
C LEU A 45 -1.78 -12.57 9.00
N PRO A 46 -1.91 -12.93 7.71
CA PRO A 46 -1.04 -13.89 7.06
C PRO A 46 0.43 -13.42 7.03
N HIS A 47 1.37 -14.36 6.93
CA HIS A 47 2.80 -14.05 6.84
C HIS A 47 3.20 -13.32 5.56
N ALA A 48 2.40 -13.44 4.50
CA ALA A 48 2.62 -12.77 3.22
C ALA A 48 1.29 -12.38 2.58
N LEU A 49 1.31 -11.28 1.82
CA LEU A 49 0.20 -10.80 1.02
C LEU A 49 0.62 -10.74 -0.45
N ILE A 50 -0.26 -11.19 -1.35
CA ILE A 50 -0.04 -11.12 -2.80
C ILE A 50 -1.11 -10.21 -3.39
N PHE A 51 -0.69 -9.17 -4.12
CA PHE A 51 -1.57 -8.23 -4.79
C PHE A 51 -1.56 -8.48 -6.29
N ALA A 52 -2.70 -8.93 -6.84
CA ALA A 52 -2.88 -9.19 -8.26
C ALA A 52 -3.81 -8.15 -8.91
N GLY A 53 -3.52 -7.78 -10.16
CA GLY A 53 -4.34 -6.85 -10.93
C GLY A 53 -3.54 -6.08 -11.99
N PRO A 54 -4.22 -5.27 -12.82
CA PRO A 54 -3.60 -4.50 -13.91
C PRO A 54 -2.44 -3.59 -13.45
N GLN A 55 -1.51 -3.29 -14.36
CA GLN A 55 -0.47 -2.28 -14.12
C GLN A 55 -1.11 -0.92 -13.84
N GLY A 56 -0.53 -0.14 -12.91
CA GLY A 56 -1.03 1.20 -12.57
C GLY A 56 -2.29 1.27 -11.71
N ILE A 57 -2.94 0.14 -11.35
CA ILE A 57 -4.16 0.15 -10.52
C ILE A 57 -3.92 0.57 -9.05
N GLY A 58 -2.67 0.78 -8.62
CA GLY A 58 -2.35 1.18 -7.23
C GLY A 58 -2.07 0.03 -6.27
N LYS A 59 -1.66 -1.15 -6.78
CA LYS A 59 -1.30 -2.32 -5.95
C LYS A 59 -0.19 -2.02 -4.95
N ALA A 60 0.91 -1.44 -5.43
CA ALA A 60 2.04 -1.06 -4.59
C ALA A 60 1.62 0.00 -3.57
N THR A 61 0.85 1.00 -3.97
CA THR A 61 0.33 2.04 -3.06
C THR A 61 -0.47 1.43 -1.91
N LEU A 62 -1.38 0.48 -2.19
CA LEU A 62 -2.11 -0.24 -1.15
C LEU A 62 -1.16 -1.01 -0.21
N ALA A 63 -0.17 -1.71 -0.76
CA ALA A 63 0.80 -2.46 0.03
C ALA A 63 1.61 -1.55 0.98
N PHE A 64 2.06 -0.39 0.51
CA PHE A 64 2.77 0.60 1.33
C PHE A 64 1.88 1.19 2.43
N HIS A 65 0.60 1.46 2.14
CA HIS A 65 -0.35 1.92 3.15
C HIS A 65 -0.59 0.87 4.24
N ILE A 66 -0.72 -0.40 3.86
CA ILE A 66 -0.84 -1.50 4.81
C ILE A 66 0.43 -1.61 5.66
N ALA A 67 1.61 -1.64 5.03
CA ALA A 67 2.88 -1.75 5.73
C ALA A 67 3.08 -0.58 6.71
N GLN A 68 2.78 0.65 6.28
CA GLN A 68 2.84 1.83 7.12
C GLN A 68 1.90 1.73 8.32
N HIS A 69 0.68 1.21 8.13
CA HIS A 69 -0.25 0.97 9.24
C HIS A 69 0.30 -0.07 10.22
N LEU A 70 0.78 -1.21 9.75
CA LEU A 70 1.31 -2.29 10.60
C LEU A 70 2.54 -1.86 11.39
N LEU A 71 3.45 -1.10 10.78
CA LEU A 71 4.65 -0.58 11.44
C LEU A 71 4.30 0.49 12.49
N LYS A 72 3.27 1.30 12.23
CA LYS A 72 2.82 2.33 13.18
C LYS A 72 2.01 1.75 14.34
N TYR A 73 1.30 0.65 14.10
CA TYR A 73 0.44 -0.03 15.07
C TYR A 73 0.84 -1.52 15.14
N PRO A 74 1.97 -1.86 15.76
CA PRO A 74 2.42 -3.26 15.84
C PRO A 74 1.55 -4.09 16.80
N ASP A 75 1.04 -3.46 17.85
CA ASP A 75 0.14 -4.07 18.81
C ASP A 75 -1.29 -4.00 18.28
N PHE A 76 -1.78 -5.11 17.73
CA PHE A 76 -3.14 -5.26 17.19
C PHE A 76 -4.25 -5.29 18.27
N LYS A 77 -3.91 -4.94 19.52
CA LYS A 77 -4.79 -4.99 20.69
C LYS A 77 -5.70 -3.77 20.79
#